data_AF-A0A3N5QJ96-F1
#
_entry.id   AF-A0A3N5QJ96-F1
#
_cell.length_a   1.000
_cell.length_b   1.000
_cell.length_c   1.000
_cell.angle_alpha   90.00
_cell.angle_beta   90.00
_cell.angle_gamma   90.00
#
_symmetry.space_group_name_H-M   'P 1'
#
loop_
_entity.id
_entity.type
_entity.pdbx_description
1 polymer ?
#
loop_
_entity_poly.entity_id
_entity_poly.type
_entity_poly.pdbx_seq_one_letter_code
_entity_poly.pdbx_strand_id
1 'polypeptide(L)'
;MDKIFSTRVDESTIHKIAMISKELRISKKAVIEEAIALYIQKRQEGKEVDALKKTLGAWHRSEDPDEIVKKTREVFNKSMQRHQS
;
A
#
# COMPACT_ATOMS: atom_id res chain seq x y z
N MET A 1 16.95 14.91 8.12
CA MET A 1 18.42 14.83 8.31
C MET A 1 19.04 14.37 7.01
N ASP A 2 20.03 15.09 6.50
CA ASP A 2 20.75 14.71 5.29
C ASP A 2 21.85 13.69 5.60
N LYS A 3 22.04 12.71 4.72
CA LYS A 3 23.11 11.70 4.81
C LYS A 3 23.98 11.73 3.57
N ILE A 4 25.25 11.38 3.72
CA ILE A 4 26.18 11.23 2.60
C ILE A 4 25.85 9.93 1.88
N PHE A 5 25.64 10.02 0.57
CA PHE A 5 25.43 8.88 -0.33
C PHE A 5 26.50 8.92 -1.43
N SER A 6 27.29 7.86 -1.55
CA SER A 6 28.30 7.70 -2.59
C SER A 6 28.11 6.37 -3.31
N THR A 7 28.19 6.40 -4.65
CA THR A 7 28.09 5.21 -5.49
C THR A 7 28.78 5.45 -6.82
N ARG A 8 29.23 4.38 -7.49
CA ARG A 8 29.75 4.46 -8.85
C ARG A 8 28.58 4.53 -9.83
N VAL A 9 28.66 5.47 -10.77
CA VAL A 9 27.61 5.74 -11.76
C VAL A 9 28.28 5.96 -13.10
N ASP A 10 27.67 5.49 -14.18
CA ASP A 10 28.17 5.73 -15.53
C ASP A 10 28.24 7.22 -15.84
N GLU A 11 29.27 7.61 -16.58
CA GLU A 11 29.52 9.01 -16.97
C GLU A 11 28.33 9.61 -17.73
N SER A 12 27.72 8.83 -18.62
CA SER A 12 26.53 9.26 -19.38
C SER A 12 25.35 9.61 -18.46
N THR A 13 25.20 8.91 -17.34
CA THR A 13 24.15 9.17 -16.35
C THR A 13 24.45 10.43 -15.54
N ILE A 14 25.72 10.67 -15.18
CA ILE A 14 26.13 11.92 -14.52
C ILE A 14 25.83 13.13 -15.42
N HIS A 15 26.10 13.02 -16.73
CA HIS A 15 25.78 14.08 -17.69
C HIS A 15 24.27 14.35 -17.78
N LYS A 16 23.44 13.31 -17.83
CA LYS A 16 21.98 13.44 -17.84
C LYS A 16 21.47 14.14 -16.59
N ILE A 17 21.96 13.74 -15.40
CA ILE A 17 21.60 14.40 -14.14
C ILE A 17 21.98 15.88 -14.16
N ALA A 18 23.17 16.21 -14.67
CA ALA A 18 23.63 17.59 -14.77
C ALA A 18 22.79 18.42 -15.76
N MET A 19 22.37 17.82 -16.88
CA MET A 19 21.50 18.45 -17.87
C MET A 19 20.13 18.78 -17.27
N ILE A 20 19.47 17.78 -16.66
CA ILE A 20 18.14 17.95 -16.03
C ILE A 20 18.20 18.97 -14.89
N SER A 21 19.24 18.91 -14.06
CA SER A 21 19.47 19.87 -12.99
C SER A 21 19.54 21.32 -13.50
N LYS A 22 20.20 21.55 -14.64
CA LYS A 22 20.28 22.88 -15.27
C LYS A 22 18.94 23.31 -15.87
N GLU A 23 18.26 22.41 -16.57
CA GLU A 23 16.98 22.67 -17.23
C GLU A 23 15.90 23.06 -16.22
N LEU A 24 15.78 22.29 -15.13
CA LEU A 24 14.79 22.51 -14.07
C LEU A 24 15.24 23.51 -13.00
N ARG A 25 16.50 24.00 -13.07
CA ARG A 25 17.12 24.90 -12.09
C ARG A 25 17.07 24.37 -10.64
N ILE A 26 17.17 23.06 -10.48
CA ILE A 26 17.19 22.38 -9.17
C ILE A 26 18.55 21.72 -8.92
N SER A 27 18.86 21.41 -7.66
CA SER A 27 20.10 20.73 -7.31
C SER A 27 20.12 19.29 -7.84
N LYS A 28 21.32 18.74 -8.10
CA LYS A 28 21.47 17.32 -8.46
C LYS A 28 20.88 16.37 -7.40
N LYS A 29 20.92 16.76 -6.12
CA LYS A 29 20.25 16.06 -5.01
C LYS A 29 18.74 15.96 -5.28
N ALA A 30 18.11 17.11 -5.55
CA ALA A 30 16.67 17.17 -5.83
C ALA A 30 16.28 16.32 -7.04
N VAL A 31 17.07 16.36 -8.12
CA VAL A 31 16.85 15.48 -9.30
C VAL A 31 16.81 14.00 -8.89
N ILE A 32 17.75 13.55 -8.05
CA ILE A 32 17.83 12.15 -7.62
C ILE A 32 16.66 11.80 -6.69
N GLU A 33 16.34 12.66 -5.74
CA GLU A 33 15.24 12.45 -4.79
C GLU A 33 13.88 12.39 -5.49
N GLU A 34 13.63 13.31 -6.43
CA GLU A 34 12.41 13.31 -7.25
C GLU A 34 12.34 12.08 -8.16
N ALA A 35 13.45 11.68 -8.79
CA ALA A 35 13.48 10.48 -9.61
C ALA A 35 13.16 9.21 -8.80
N ILE A 36 13.66 9.11 -7.57
CA ILE A 36 13.32 8.02 -6.64
C ILE A 36 11.84 8.06 -6.27
N ALA A 37 11.30 9.23 -5.96
CA ALA A 37 9.88 9.40 -5.65
C ALA A 37 8.99 8.96 -6.81
N LEU A 38 9.29 9.42 -8.04
CA LEU A 38 8.58 9.03 -9.26
C LEU A 38 8.71 7.53 -9.56
N TYR A 39 9.87 6.94 -9.30
CA TYR A 39 10.07 5.50 -9.48
C TYR A 39 9.22 4.68 -8.50
N ILE A 40 9.15 5.10 -7.24
CA ILE A 40 8.29 4.47 -6.23
C ILE A 40 6.83 4.63 -6.62
N GLN A 41 6.40 5.82 -7.02
CA GLN A 41 5.04 6.09 -7.47
C GLN A 41 4.66 5.19 -8.65
N LYS A 42 5.46 5.13 -9.71
CA LYS A 42 5.21 4.24 -10.87
C LYS A 42 5.17 2.76 -10.49
N ARG A 43 6.02 2.34 -9.54
CA ARG A 43 6.01 0.97 -9.00
C ARG A 43 4.77 0.66 -8.17
N GLN A 44 4.18 1.66 -7.50
CA GLN A 44 2.94 1.54 -6.76
C GLN A 44 1.72 1.61 -7.68
N GLU A 45 1.75 2.40 -8.74
CA GLU A 45 0.71 2.40 -9.78
C GLU A 45 0.64 1.04 -10.49
N GLY A 46 1.78 0.38 -10.74
CA GLY A 46 1.83 -1.01 -11.25
C GLY A 46 1.59 -2.09 -10.19
N LYS A 47 1.56 -1.72 -8.90
CA LYS A 47 1.14 -2.55 -7.78
C LYS A 47 -0.08 -1.88 -7.17
N GLU A 48 -1.18 -1.80 -7.92
CA GLU A 48 -2.49 -1.73 -7.29
C GLU A 48 -2.52 -2.84 -6.24
N VAL A 49 -2.24 -2.44 -5.00
CA VAL A 49 -2.63 -3.18 -3.82
C VAL A 49 -4.11 -3.15 -3.96
N ASP A 50 -4.64 -4.21 -4.56
CA ASP A 50 -6.04 -4.45 -4.84
C ASP A 50 -6.80 -4.10 -3.55
N ALA A 51 -7.24 -2.83 -3.50
CA ALA A 51 -7.79 -2.23 -2.30
C ALA A 51 -9.09 -2.96 -1.97
N LEU A 52 -9.74 -3.45 -3.02
CA LEU A 52 -10.82 -4.42 -2.96
C LEU A 52 -10.35 -5.74 -2.34
N LYS A 53 -9.26 -6.41 -2.76
CA LYS A 53 -8.76 -7.61 -2.03
C LYS A 53 -8.45 -7.38 -0.56
N LYS A 54 -7.89 -6.22 -0.17
CA LYS A 54 -7.60 -5.91 1.24
C LYS A 54 -8.86 -5.59 2.05
N THR A 55 -9.87 -4.98 1.45
CA THR A 55 -11.11 -4.57 2.15
C THR A 55 -12.21 -5.64 2.10
N LEU A 56 -12.28 -6.39 0.99
CA LEU A 56 -13.17 -7.53 0.78
C LEU A 56 -12.69 -8.82 1.48
N GLY A 57 -11.58 -8.78 2.22
CA GLY A 57 -11.21 -9.86 3.15
C GLY A 57 -12.33 -10.18 4.14
N ALA A 58 -13.20 -9.20 4.45
CA ALA A 58 -14.41 -9.40 5.25
C ALA A 58 -15.49 -10.27 4.56
N TRP A 59 -15.40 -10.45 3.24
CA TRP A 59 -16.32 -11.25 2.42
C TRP A 59 -15.82 -12.67 2.13
N HIS A 60 -14.54 -12.95 2.40
CA HIS A 60 -13.96 -14.28 2.29
C HIS A 60 -14.11 -15.05 3.61
N ARG A 61 -15.36 -15.25 4.05
CA ARG A 61 -15.65 -16.07 5.23
C ARG A 61 -15.36 -17.52 4.91
N SER A 62 -14.57 -18.18 5.76
CA SER A 62 -14.37 -19.63 5.70
C SER A 62 -15.56 -20.40 6.26
N GLU A 63 -16.42 -19.72 7.02
CA GLU A 63 -17.61 -20.32 7.62
C GLU A 63 -18.77 -20.37 6.63
N ASP A 64 -19.48 -21.50 6.64
CA ASP A 64 -20.69 -21.68 5.86
C ASP A 64 -21.83 -20.77 6.38
N PRO A 65 -22.55 -20.04 5.50
CA PRO A 65 -23.63 -19.16 5.90
C PRO A 65 -24.74 -19.83 6.72
N ASP A 66 -25.08 -21.09 6.44
CA ASP A 66 -26.16 -21.79 7.12
C ASP A 66 -25.78 -22.12 8.56
N GLU A 67 -24.50 -22.45 8.80
CA GLU A 67 -23.98 -22.68 10.14
C GLU A 67 -24.00 -21.41 11.00
N ILE A 68 -23.67 -20.24 10.42
CA ILE A 68 -23.72 -18.95 11.13
C ILE A 68 -25.15 -18.62 11.53
N VAL A 69 -26.11 -18.77 10.62
CA VAL A 69 -27.53 -18.48 10.88
C VAL A 69 -28.05 -19.38 12.00
N LYS A 70 -27.73 -20.68 11.96
CA LYS A 70 -28.13 -21.63 12.99
C LYS A 70 -27.55 -21.25 14.35
N LYS A 71 -26.24 -21.01 14.43
CA LYS A 71 -25.55 -20.61 15.67
C LYS A 71 -26.12 -19.31 16.25
N THR A 72 -26.39 -18.33 15.39
CA THR A 72 -26.94 -17.03 15.82
C THR A 72 -28.34 -17.20 16.41
N ARG A 73 -29.20 -17.99 15.78
CA ARG A 73 -30.55 -18.30 16.30
C ARG A 73 -30.50 -19.05 17.62
N GLU A 74 -29.60 -20.01 17.79
CA GLU A 74 -29.43 -20.75 19.04
C GLU A 74 -29.01 -19.83 20.20
N VAL A 75 -28.04 -18.94 19.97
CA VAL A 75 -27.58 -17.97 20.97
C VAL A 75 -28.70 -16.99 21.32
N PHE A 76 -29.39 -16.47 20.31
CA PHE A 76 -30.51 -15.55 20.50
C PHE A 76 -31.64 -16.18 21.32
N ASN A 77 -32.07 -17.39 20.97
CA ASN A 77 -33.13 -18.10 21.68
C ASN A 77 -32.72 -18.42 23.14
N LYS A 78 -31.47 -18.82 23.37
CA LYS A 78 -30.94 -19.01 24.74
C LYS A 78 -30.96 -17.73 25.56
N SER A 79 -30.62 -16.58 24.96
CA SER A 79 -30.70 -15.29 25.65
C SER A 79 -32.14 -14.87 25.97
N MET A 80 -33.09 -15.13 25.08
CA MET A 80 -34.51 -14.82 25.31
C MET A 80 -35.12 -15.71 26.40
N GLN A 81 -34.81 -17.01 26.40
CA GLN A 81 -35.28 -17.94 27.43
C GLN A 81 -34.73 -17.61 28.82
N ARG A 82 -33.52 -17.02 28.90
CA ARG A 82 -32.93 -16.58 30.18
C ARG A 82 -33.69 -15.42 30.84
N HIS A 83 -34.41 -14.61 30.08
CA HIS A 83 -35.17 -13.46 30.58
C HIS A 83 -36.68 -13.73 30.67
N GLN A 84 -37.13 -14.97 30.42
CA GLN A 84 -38.54 -15.39 30.51
C GLN A 84 -38.93 -16.04 31.85
N SER A 85 -38.09 -15.90 32.90
CA SER A 85 -38.42 -16.31 34.27
C SER A 85 -38.95 -15.14 35.10
#